data_AF-A0A4Y7QA33-F1
#
_entry.id   AF-A0A4Y7QA33-F1
#
_cell.length_a   1.000
_cell.length_b   1.000
_cell.length_c   1.000
_cell.angle_alpha   90.00
_cell.angle_beta   90.00
_cell.angle_gamma   90.00
#
_symmetry.space_group_name_H-M   'P 1'
#
loop_
_entity.id
_entity.type
_entity.pdbx_description
1 polymer ?
#
loop_
_entity_poly.entity_id
_entity_poly.type
_entity_poly.pdbx_seq_one_letter_code
_entity_poly.pdbx_strand_id
1 'polypeptide(L)'
;MLMRSKVKHWDLIELLIAHGGREGVGSRDGSKVSMVERTYISELLRTRPCKRPPRPCPCFSGRLLSDCHGKGARPFPHHFMCPCQSGSVYAKCCKKRKVSWRDIWNAEQGIIEPWRKDLPVYLPLSQDAATLLSRIRKVYRKPLPLTEILRRPTDVPLAVAQVGVPSEIERGNVAMLPVCLGALSRNGSVDPAFAFAMKMVRWHARPLGRKVPKNYATELARTFNKYVDEYIASARDSRNKLEIEIEAKLGSSCGALYRVCEADRCTEQEGRTSAKFKYCQECRMAVYCSVKCQRAHWNVHEDVCCASMRSSRKSFTNGRRNMLWLDSPDQEPGSRAISPTVSRGGARKVCCPAGH
;
A
#
# COMPACT_ATOMS: atom_id res chain seq x y z
N MET A 1 3.07 39.41 -4.11
CA MET A 1 2.12 39.67 -3.00
C MET A 1 2.65 40.64 -1.94
N LEU A 2 3.95 40.90 -1.84
CA LEU A 2 4.55 41.72 -0.76
C LEU A 2 4.13 43.18 -0.75
N MET A 3 3.81 43.74 -1.91
CA MET A 3 3.46 45.16 -2.04
C MET A 3 1.98 45.48 -1.85
N ARG A 4 1.12 44.49 -1.54
CA ARG A 4 -0.34 44.69 -1.42
C ARG A 4 -0.80 45.13 -0.03
N SER A 5 0.10 45.15 0.96
CA SER A 5 -0.22 45.64 2.31
C SER A 5 -0.34 47.17 2.31
N LYS A 6 -1.33 47.71 3.04
CA LYS A 6 -1.43 49.16 3.34
C LYS A 6 -0.25 49.66 4.18
N VAL A 7 0.38 48.77 4.95
CA VAL A 7 1.58 49.04 5.75
C VAL A 7 2.75 48.29 5.12
N LYS A 8 3.74 49.03 4.63
CA LYS A 8 4.95 48.43 4.04
C LYS A 8 5.90 48.02 5.17
N HIS A 9 6.15 46.72 5.27
CA HIS A 9 7.18 46.18 6.16
C HIS A 9 8.49 46.09 5.37
N TRP A 10 9.27 47.18 5.35
CA TRP A 10 10.51 47.27 4.58
C TRP A 10 11.52 46.19 4.96
N ASP A 11 11.67 45.89 6.26
CA ASP A 11 12.53 44.80 6.74
C ASP A 11 12.18 43.44 6.10
N LEU A 12 10.88 43.16 5.95
CA LEU A 12 10.41 41.93 5.32
C LEU A 12 10.65 41.94 3.80
N ILE A 13 10.48 43.09 3.15
CA ILE A 13 10.73 43.26 1.71
C ILE A 13 12.22 43.04 1.42
N GLU A 14 13.10 43.67 2.19
CA GLU A 14 14.55 43.51 2.13
C GLU A 14 14.96 42.05 2.34
N LEU A 15 14.45 41.42 3.40
CA LEU A 15 14.70 40.01 3.69
C LEU A 15 14.30 39.12 2.50
N LEU A 16 13.14 39.37 1.90
CA LEU A 16 12.66 38.57 0.77
C LEU A 16 13.47 38.81 -0.50
N ILE A 17 13.88 40.04 -0.78
CA ILE A 17 14.79 40.37 -1.89
C ILE A 17 16.14 39.68 -1.69
N ALA A 18 16.69 39.72 -0.47
CA ALA A 18 17.94 39.03 -0.11
C ALA A 18 17.82 37.51 -0.30
N HIS A 19 16.63 36.94 -0.10
CA HIS A 19 16.34 35.54 -0.38
C HIS A 19 15.83 35.27 -1.82
N GLY A 20 16.02 36.19 -2.76
CA GLY A 20 15.73 35.96 -4.18
C GLY A 20 14.27 36.10 -4.58
N GLY A 21 13.45 36.73 -3.74
CA GLY A 21 12.12 37.21 -4.12
C GLY A 21 12.23 38.15 -5.33
N ARG A 22 11.36 37.95 -6.32
CA ARG A 22 11.25 38.83 -7.49
C ARG A 22 9.89 39.51 -7.46
N GLU A 23 9.84 40.76 -7.87
CA GLU A 23 8.55 41.38 -8.18
C GLU A 23 7.97 40.71 -9.43
N GLY A 24 6.76 40.15 -9.30
CA GLY A 24 6.01 39.70 -10.46
C GLY A 24 5.53 40.92 -11.22
N VAL A 25 6.18 41.24 -12.33
CA VAL A 25 5.95 42.44 -13.16
C VAL A 25 4.53 42.51 -13.77
N GLY A 26 3.69 41.47 -13.61
CA GLY A 26 2.43 41.33 -14.35
C GLY A 26 1.12 41.47 -13.56
N SER A 27 1.10 41.87 -12.29
CA SER A 27 -0.16 41.89 -11.54
C SER A 27 -0.98 43.17 -11.82
N ARG A 28 -2.04 43.02 -12.63
CA ARG A 28 -2.94 44.09 -13.12
C ARG A 28 -3.68 44.89 -12.02
N ASP A 29 -3.78 44.39 -10.80
CA ASP A 29 -4.47 45.09 -9.69
C ASP A 29 -3.48 45.84 -8.79
N GLY A 30 -2.90 46.89 -9.36
CA GLY A 30 -1.78 47.65 -8.83
C GLY A 30 -2.11 48.49 -7.60
N SER A 31 -1.60 48.06 -6.44
CA SER A 31 -1.16 49.03 -5.44
C SER A 31 -0.10 49.92 -6.10
N LYS A 32 -0.38 51.23 -6.23
CA LYS A 32 0.54 52.21 -6.82
C LYS A 32 1.79 52.31 -5.93
N VAL A 33 2.84 51.57 -6.28
CA VAL A 33 4.18 51.74 -5.70
C VAL A 33 4.69 53.12 -6.14
N SER A 34 5.01 53.99 -5.20
CA SER A 34 5.49 55.34 -5.48
C SER A 34 6.84 55.31 -6.21
N MET A 35 7.21 56.41 -6.86
CA MET A 35 8.50 56.50 -7.56
C MET A 35 9.69 56.30 -6.61
N VAL A 36 9.61 56.87 -5.40
CA VAL A 36 10.64 56.73 -4.36
C VAL A 36 10.80 55.27 -3.95
N GLU A 37 9.68 54.57 -3.73
CA GLU A 37 9.69 53.15 -3.40
C GLU A 37 10.29 52.30 -4.52
N ARG A 38 9.97 52.59 -5.79
CA ARG A 38 10.56 51.89 -6.94
C ARG A 38 12.07 52.08 -7.01
N THR A 39 12.56 53.30 -6.77
CA THR A 39 14.00 53.57 -6.72
C THR A 39 14.66 52.78 -5.59
N TYR A 40 14.03 52.76 -4.41
CA TYR A 40 14.55 51.99 -3.27
C TYR A 40 14.62 50.48 -3.55
N ILE A 41 13.55 49.90 -4.09
CA ILE A 41 13.52 48.48 -4.48
C ILE A 41 14.56 48.18 -5.56
N SER A 42 14.72 49.08 -6.53
CA SER A 42 15.72 48.92 -7.60
C SER A 42 17.13 48.92 -7.03
N GLU A 43 17.40 49.80 -6.06
CA GLU A 43 18.70 49.86 -5.39
C GLU A 43 18.96 48.62 -4.53
N LEU A 44 17.95 48.11 -3.80
CA LEU A 44 18.04 46.84 -3.08
C LEU A 44 18.33 45.67 -4.03
N LEU A 45 17.68 45.63 -5.19
CA LEU A 45 17.92 44.59 -6.20
C LEU A 45 19.32 44.68 -6.83
N ARG A 46 19.89 45.89 -6.92
CA ARG A 46 21.24 46.17 -7.44
C ARG A 46 22.34 45.81 -6.45
N THR A 47 22.15 46.14 -5.18
CA THR A 47 23.14 45.97 -4.10
C THR A 47 23.08 44.63 -3.41
N ARG A 48 22.04 43.82 -3.66
CA ARG A 48 21.90 42.51 -3.01
C ARG A 48 23.12 41.60 -3.25
N PRO A 49 23.49 40.76 -2.28
CA PRO A 49 24.52 39.76 -2.47
C PRO A 49 24.21 38.85 -3.67
N CYS A 50 25.21 38.60 -4.52
CA CYS A 50 25.07 37.68 -5.66
C CYS A 50 24.72 36.24 -5.23
N LYS A 51 25.07 35.86 -3.99
CA LYS A 51 24.78 34.54 -3.42
C LYS A 51 23.63 34.65 -2.43
N ARG A 52 22.58 33.85 -2.65
CA ARG A 52 21.48 33.72 -1.70
C ARG A 52 22.04 33.28 -0.34
N PRO A 53 21.63 33.92 0.78
CA PRO A 53 22.06 33.49 2.10
C PRO A 53 21.73 32.00 2.33
N PRO A 54 22.54 31.29 3.14
CA PRO A 54 22.26 29.91 3.50
C PRO A 54 20.83 29.74 4.00
N ARG A 55 20.08 28.81 3.41
CA ARG A 55 18.68 28.62 3.77
C ARG A 55 18.59 27.92 5.12
N PRO A 56 17.78 28.41 6.07
CA PRO A 56 17.41 27.59 7.22
C PRO A 56 16.62 26.37 6.75
N CYS A 57 16.79 25.25 7.46
CA CYS A 57 16.07 24.03 7.13
C CYS A 57 14.59 24.16 7.55
N PRO A 58 13.61 23.86 6.68
CA PRO A 58 12.19 24.07 6.98
C PRO A 58 11.61 23.07 7.99
N CYS A 59 12.43 22.16 8.53
CA CYS A 59 12.04 21.30 9.66
C CYS A 59 12.06 22.02 11.02
N PHE A 60 12.28 23.34 11.05
CA PHE A 60 12.33 24.17 12.26
C PHE A 60 13.40 23.77 13.29
N SER A 61 14.42 23.03 12.87
CA SER A 61 15.55 22.66 13.75
C SER A 61 16.50 23.82 14.09
N GLY A 62 16.29 25.01 13.51
CA GLY A 62 17.21 26.15 13.58
C GLY A 62 18.51 25.97 12.79
N ARG A 63 18.75 24.78 12.21
CA ARG A 63 19.97 24.48 11.45
C ARG A 63 19.84 24.93 9.99
N LEU A 64 20.97 25.21 9.36
CA LEU A 64 21.02 25.41 7.91
C LEU A 64 20.60 24.13 7.17
N LEU A 65 20.00 24.31 5.99
CA LEU A 65 19.59 23.22 5.12
C LEU A 65 20.77 22.32 4.77
N SER A 66 21.90 22.91 4.41
CA SER A 66 23.18 22.24 4.13
C SER A 66 23.68 21.40 5.31
N ASP A 67 23.26 21.69 6.54
CA ASP A 67 23.66 20.98 7.76
C ASP A 67 22.59 20.03 8.30
N CYS A 68 21.41 20.00 7.68
CA CYS A 68 20.25 19.25 8.12
C CYS A 68 19.78 18.26 7.05
N HIS A 69 18.69 18.55 6.34
CA HIS A 69 18.12 17.69 5.29
C HIS A 69 18.91 17.73 3.98
N GLY A 70 19.75 18.76 3.78
CA GLY A 70 20.70 18.83 2.67
C GLY A 70 21.88 17.86 2.80
N LYS A 71 22.20 17.38 4.01
CA LYS A 71 23.21 16.30 4.21
C LYS A 71 22.67 14.91 3.88
N GLY A 72 21.35 14.74 3.82
CA GLY A 72 20.71 13.46 3.54
C GLY A 72 19.42 13.23 4.32
N ALA A 73 18.86 12.04 4.14
CA ALA A 73 17.57 11.66 4.67
C ALA A 73 17.53 11.57 6.21
N ARG A 74 16.52 12.19 6.83
CA ARG A 74 16.30 12.18 8.28
C ARG A 74 15.14 11.26 8.66
N PRO A 75 15.08 10.67 9.88
CA PRO A 75 13.93 9.90 10.30
C PRO A 75 12.66 10.76 10.37
N PHE A 76 11.53 10.26 9.86
CA PHE A 76 10.25 10.97 9.94
C PHE A 76 9.76 11.07 11.41
N PRO A 77 9.34 12.25 11.89
CA PRO A 77 8.92 12.44 13.27
C PRO A 77 7.76 11.55 13.69
N HIS A 78 7.88 10.88 14.85
CA HIS A 78 6.89 9.91 15.34
C HIS A 78 5.51 10.49 15.62
N HIS A 79 5.45 11.75 16.03
CA HIS A 79 4.23 12.45 16.44
C HIS A 79 3.51 13.13 15.26
N PHE A 80 4.11 13.13 14.08
CA PHE A 80 3.48 13.72 12.88
C PHE A 80 2.41 12.79 12.31
N MET A 81 1.50 13.38 11.53
CA MET A 81 0.52 12.63 10.77
C MET A 81 1.21 11.67 9.82
N CYS A 82 0.72 10.42 9.78
CA CYS A 82 1.36 9.39 8.98
C CYS A 82 1.21 9.68 7.47
N PRO A 83 2.31 9.69 6.68
CA PRO A 83 2.25 10.02 5.25
C PRO A 83 1.38 9.09 4.39
N CYS A 84 0.99 7.93 4.91
CA CYS A 84 0.07 7.00 4.24
C CYS A 84 -1.40 7.46 4.21
N GLN A 85 -1.69 8.69 4.67
CA GLN A 85 -3.03 9.32 4.65
C GLN A 85 -4.10 8.57 5.46
N SER A 86 -3.69 7.72 6.41
CA SER A 86 -4.62 6.98 7.28
C SER A 86 -5.39 7.83 8.30
N GLY A 87 -5.08 9.13 8.43
CA GLY A 87 -5.58 9.99 9.51
C GLY A 87 -4.96 9.69 10.89
N SER A 88 -4.09 8.69 11.01
CA SER A 88 -3.41 8.35 12.27
C SER A 88 -1.99 8.93 12.34
N VAL A 89 -1.51 9.15 13.57
CA VAL A 89 -0.12 9.53 13.86
C VAL A 89 0.86 8.42 13.44
N TYR A 90 2.02 8.78 12.87
CA TYR A 90 3.01 7.84 12.32
C TYR A 90 3.39 6.71 13.28
N ALA A 91 3.66 7.04 14.55
CA ALA A 91 3.99 6.06 15.58
C ALA A 91 2.94 4.95 15.75
N LYS A 92 1.66 5.31 15.65
CA LYS A 92 0.52 4.40 15.82
C LYS A 92 0.09 3.74 14.50
N CYS A 93 0.63 4.18 13.37
CA CYS A 93 0.28 3.70 12.03
C CYS A 93 1.43 2.95 11.34
N CYS A 94 2.09 3.54 10.34
CA CYS A 94 3.11 2.86 9.52
C CYS A 94 4.27 2.34 10.35
N LYS A 95 4.69 3.05 11.41
CA LYS A 95 5.78 2.59 12.28
C LYS A 95 5.44 1.26 12.95
N LYS A 96 4.21 1.12 13.46
CA LYS A 96 3.69 -0.15 14.05
C LYS A 96 3.68 -1.29 13.02
N ARG A 97 3.56 -0.96 11.73
CA ARG A 97 3.60 -1.92 10.60
C ARG A 97 5.01 -2.15 10.06
N LYS A 98 6.05 -1.67 10.76
CA LYS A 98 7.46 -1.74 10.33
C LYS A 98 7.73 -1.03 8.98
N VAL A 99 6.90 -0.07 8.63
CA VAL A 99 7.13 0.83 7.50
C VAL A 99 7.84 2.06 8.02
N SER A 100 9.06 2.33 7.55
CA SER A 100 9.83 3.49 7.98
C SER A 100 9.70 4.65 6.99
N TRP A 101 9.35 5.83 7.48
CA TRP A 101 9.37 7.06 6.69
C TRP A 101 10.63 7.86 7.02
N ARG A 102 11.16 8.57 6.02
CA ARG A 102 12.29 9.49 6.14
C ARG A 102 11.94 10.81 5.46
N ASP A 103 12.33 11.91 6.06
CA ASP A 103 12.25 13.22 5.43
C ASP A 103 13.47 13.41 4.52
N ILE A 104 13.21 13.74 3.26
CA ILE A 104 14.25 13.98 2.24
C ILE A 104 14.03 15.36 1.62
N TRP A 105 15.12 16.09 1.41
CA TRP A 105 15.06 17.37 0.71
C TRP A 105 14.87 17.15 -0.80
N ASN A 106 13.76 17.64 -1.34
CA ASN A 106 13.55 17.74 -2.78
C ASN A 106 14.13 19.09 -3.27
N ALA A 107 15.30 19.04 -3.91
CA ALA A 107 15.99 20.23 -4.39
C ALA A 107 15.25 20.96 -5.51
N GLU A 108 14.53 20.23 -6.36
CA GLU A 108 13.75 20.79 -7.48
C GLU A 108 12.56 21.60 -6.98
N GLN A 109 11.82 21.04 -6.02
CA GLN A 109 10.63 21.69 -5.45
C GLN A 109 10.96 22.63 -4.29
N GLY A 110 12.15 22.51 -3.70
CA GLY A 110 12.56 23.30 -2.54
C GLY A 110 11.74 22.99 -1.29
N ILE A 111 11.29 21.76 -1.12
CA ILE A 111 10.50 21.29 0.03
C ILE A 111 11.10 20.03 0.66
N ILE A 112 10.74 19.74 1.91
CA ILE A 112 10.99 18.44 2.54
C ILE A 112 9.82 17.51 2.20
N GLU A 113 10.13 16.34 1.65
CA GLU A 113 9.14 15.33 1.33
C GLU A 113 9.34 14.07 2.19
N PRO A 114 8.25 13.46 2.67
CA PRO A 114 8.31 12.16 3.30
C PRO A 114 8.55 11.06 2.24
N TRP A 115 9.67 10.38 2.36
CA TRP A 115 10.05 9.23 1.56
C TRP A 115 9.90 7.94 2.36
N ARG A 116 9.27 6.96 1.72
CA ARG A 116 9.07 5.64 2.30
C ARG A 116 10.36 4.83 2.15
N LYS A 117 11.04 4.54 3.25
CA LYS A 117 12.01 3.46 3.31
C LYS A 117 11.29 2.21 3.76
N ASP A 118 10.85 1.40 2.81
CA ASP A 118 10.40 0.08 3.19
C ASP A 118 11.59 -0.73 3.70
N LEU A 119 11.46 -1.23 4.93
CA LEU A 119 12.37 -2.23 5.44
C LEU A 119 12.07 -3.53 4.70
N PRO A 120 13.11 -4.24 4.22
CA PRO A 120 12.97 -5.62 3.79
C PRO A 120 12.16 -6.41 4.81
N VAL A 121 10.96 -6.84 4.45
CA VAL A 121 10.25 -7.82 5.25
C VAL A 121 10.57 -9.17 4.65
N TYR A 122 11.64 -9.78 5.15
CA TYR A 122 11.90 -11.20 4.91
C TYR A 122 10.71 -11.99 5.44
N LEU A 123 9.82 -12.35 4.51
CA LEU A 123 8.86 -13.40 4.73
C LEU A 123 9.61 -14.70 4.48
N PRO A 124 9.73 -15.61 5.46
CA PRO A 124 10.14 -16.96 5.14
C PRO A 124 9.20 -17.47 4.05
N LEU A 125 9.78 -17.99 2.98
CA LEU A 125 9.01 -18.66 1.95
C LEU A 125 8.32 -19.85 2.58
N SER A 126 7.07 -20.11 2.21
CA SER A 126 6.47 -21.40 2.54
C SER A 126 7.35 -22.52 1.98
N GLN A 127 7.30 -23.70 2.59
CA GLN A 127 8.03 -24.87 2.11
C GLN A 127 7.72 -25.15 0.63
N ASP A 128 6.48 -24.91 0.21
CA ASP A 128 6.04 -25.03 -1.18
C ASP A 128 6.70 -24.01 -2.09
N ALA A 129 6.80 -22.75 -1.66
CA ALA A 129 7.49 -21.70 -2.42
C ALA A 129 8.99 -22.00 -2.55
N ALA A 130 9.64 -22.50 -1.49
CA ALA A 130 11.04 -22.94 -1.56
C ALA A 130 11.23 -24.11 -2.55
N THR A 131 10.30 -25.06 -2.57
CA THR A 131 10.30 -26.19 -3.51
C THR A 131 10.11 -25.71 -4.95
N LEU A 132 9.18 -24.79 -5.18
CA LEU A 132 8.94 -24.12 -6.46
C LEU A 132 10.20 -23.41 -6.95
N LEU A 133 10.84 -22.62 -6.10
CA LEU A 133 12.09 -21.93 -6.44
C LEU A 133 13.23 -22.90 -6.70
N SER A 134 13.30 -24.02 -5.99
CA SER A 134 14.28 -25.08 -6.26
C SER A 134 14.06 -25.69 -7.65
N ARG A 135 12.81 -25.97 -8.04
CA ARG A 135 12.46 -26.43 -9.39
C ARG A 135 12.85 -25.39 -10.45
N ILE A 136 12.54 -24.12 -10.22
CA ILE A 136 12.95 -23.02 -11.11
C ILE A 136 14.49 -22.96 -11.21
N ARG A 137 15.22 -22.97 -10.09
CA ARG A 137 16.69 -22.94 -10.09
C ARG A 137 17.32 -24.12 -10.84
N LYS A 138 16.75 -25.33 -10.71
CA LYS A 138 17.19 -26.51 -11.47
C LYS A 138 17.09 -26.29 -12.98
N VAL A 139 16.09 -25.55 -13.44
CA VAL A 139 15.96 -25.19 -14.87
C VAL A 139 17.02 -24.17 -15.30
N TYR A 140 17.49 -23.26 -14.43
CA TYR A 140 18.26 -22.08 -14.86
C TYR A 140 19.75 -22.00 -14.46
N ARG A 141 20.30 -22.91 -13.65
CA ARG A 141 21.76 -23.09 -13.39
C ARG A 141 22.63 -21.84 -13.09
N LYS A 142 22.10 -20.69 -12.66
CA LYS A 142 22.91 -19.49 -12.32
C LYS A 142 22.70 -18.98 -10.87
N PRO A 143 23.77 -18.53 -10.18
CA PRO A 143 23.71 -17.96 -8.84
C PRO A 143 23.20 -16.51 -8.81
N LEU A 144 22.61 -16.12 -7.68
CA LEU A 144 21.76 -14.94 -7.46
C LEU A 144 22.53 -13.79 -6.75
N PRO A 145 22.46 -12.52 -7.20
CA PRO A 145 23.08 -11.40 -6.51
C PRO A 145 22.17 -10.73 -5.46
N LEU A 146 22.76 -10.32 -4.35
CA LEU A 146 22.09 -9.59 -3.26
C LEU A 146 21.76 -8.16 -3.70
N THR A 147 20.54 -7.66 -3.48
CA THR A 147 20.21 -6.25 -3.78
C THR A 147 19.37 -5.58 -2.70
N GLU A 148 19.80 -4.37 -2.34
CA GLU A 148 19.08 -3.40 -1.52
C GLU A 148 18.91 -2.12 -2.37
N ILE A 149 17.68 -1.69 -2.67
CA ILE A 149 17.38 -0.45 -3.41
C ILE A 149 16.24 0.31 -2.73
N LEU A 150 16.41 1.63 -2.57
CA LEU A 150 15.39 2.58 -2.10
C LEU A 150 14.54 3.07 -3.29
N ARG A 151 13.21 3.15 -3.16
CA ARG A 151 12.28 3.63 -4.21
C ARG A 151 11.32 4.73 -3.73
N ARG A 152 10.80 5.51 -4.69
CA ARG A 152 9.86 6.64 -4.49
C ARG A 152 8.42 6.16 -4.23
N PRO A 153 7.56 7.00 -3.61
CA PRO A 153 6.16 6.67 -3.28
C PRO A 153 5.25 6.28 -4.47
N THR A 154 5.61 6.65 -5.70
CA THR A 154 4.90 6.25 -6.93
C THR A 154 5.20 4.82 -7.37
N ASP A 155 6.23 4.20 -6.78
CA ASP A 155 6.64 2.85 -7.10
C ASP A 155 6.28 1.96 -5.92
N VAL A 156 5.23 1.15 -6.12
CA VAL A 156 4.97 -0.16 -5.53
C VAL A 156 5.77 -0.45 -4.23
N PRO A 157 5.13 -0.55 -3.04
CA PRO A 157 5.83 -0.80 -1.78
C PRO A 157 6.80 -1.99 -1.89
N LEU A 158 7.96 -2.01 -1.22
CA LEU A 158 8.83 -3.21 -1.21
C LEU A 158 8.08 -4.43 -0.67
N ALA A 159 7.05 -4.30 0.16
CA ALA A 159 6.21 -5.45 0.53
C ALA A 159 5.44 -6.04 -0.67
N VAL A 160 5.42 -5.37 -1.81
CA VAL A 160 4.85 -5.80 -3.10
C VAL A 160 5.97 -6.12 -4.11
N ALA A 161 7.13 -5.42 -4.05
CA ALA A 161 8.30 -5.67 -4.89
C ALA A 161 9.29 -6.74 -4.36
N GLN A 162 9.29 -7.05 -3.06
CA GLN A 162 10.08 -8.14 -2.49
C GLN A 162 9.36 -9.44 -2.73
N VAL A 163 9.25 -9.81 -4.00
CA VAL A 163 8.67 -11.06 -4.40
C VAL A 163 9.18 -12.17 -3.47
N GLY A 164 8.31 -13.08 -3.04
CA GLY A 164 8.81 -14.36 -2.52
C GLY A 164 9.61 -15.10 -3.61
N VAL A 165 9.56 -14.58 -4.83
CA VAL A 165 10.39 -14.93 -5.95
C VAL A 165 11.70 -14.09 -5.90
N PRO A 166 12.86 -14.69 -6.20
CA PRO A 166 14.11 -13.96 -6.25
C PRO A 166 14.01 -12.74 -7.21
N SER A 167 14.57 -11.59 -6.83
CA SER A 167 14.59 -10.31 -7.57
C SER A 167 15.14 -10.37 -9.01
N GLU A 168 15.65 -11.53 -9.39
CA GLU A 168 16.21 -11.92 -10.67
C GLU A 168 15.15 -12.20 -11.72
N ILE A 169 13.90 -12.46 -11.30
CA ILE A 169 12.75 -12.47 -12.21
C ILE A 169 12.33 -11.04 -12.59
N GLU A 170 12.54 -10.05 -11.72
CA GLU A 170 12.07 -8.67 -11.92
C GLU A 170 12.95 -7.81 -12.83
N ARG A 171 14.28 -7.99 -12.82
CA ARG A 171 15.20 -7.00 -13.44
C ARG A 171 15.74 -7.35 -14.82
N GLY A 172 15.56 -8.56 -15.32
CA GLY A 172 16.08 -8.95 -16.64
C GLY A 172 15.20 -9.89 -17.45
N ASN A 173 14.04 -10.32 -16.93
CA ASN A 173 13.33 -11.44 -17.53
C ASN A 173 11.81 -11.41 -17.33
N VAL A 174 11.17 -10.28 -17.66
CA VAL A 174 9.70 -10.19 -17.82
C VAL A 174 9.18 -11.30 -18.76
N ALA A 175 10.00 -11.72 -19.73
CA ALA A 175 9.70 -12.83 -20.63
C ALA A 175 9.60 -14.21 -19.92
N MET A 176 10.19 -14.38 -18.74
CA MET A 176 10.27 -15.70 -18.07
C MET A 176 9.07 -16.03 -17.20
N LEU A 177 8.43 -15.01 -16.63
CA LEU A 177 7.25 -15.22 -15.79
C LEU A 177 6.11 -15.92 -16.57
N PRO A 178 5.77 -15.52 -17.82
CA PRO A 178 4.78 -16.22 -18.63
C PRO A 178 5.11 -17.70 -18.89
N VAL A 179 6.39 -18.02 -19.12
CA VAL A 179 6.86 -19.39 -19.37
C VAL A 179 6.70 -20.24 -18.12
N CYS A 180 7.14 -19.74 -16.97
CA CYS A 180 7.01 -20.44 -15.69
C CYS A 180 5.54 -20.66 -15.32
N LEU A 181 4.70 -19.62 -15.41
CA LEU A 181 3.27 -19.73 -15.13
C LEU A 181 2.58 -20.70 -16.09
N GLY A 182 2.97 -20.74 -17.36
CA GLY A 182 2.46 -21.72 -18.32
C GLY A 182 2.81 -23.16 -17.94
N ALA A 183 4.04 -23.42 -17.49
CA ALA A 183 4.45 -24.75 -17.04
C ALA A 183 3.73 -25.17 -15.75
N LEU A 184 3.60 -24.26 -14.78
CA LEU A 184 2.90 -24.54 -13.52
C LEU A 184 1.40 -24.77 -13.73
N SER A 185 0.78 -24.01 -14.64
CA SER A 185 -0.61 -24.18 -15.00
C SER A 185 -0.87 -25.53 -15.68
N ARG A 186 -0.02 -25.96 -16.62
CA ARG A 186 -0.13 -27.30 -17.25
C ARG A 186 0.02 -28.45 -16.25
N ASN A 187 0.79 -28.25 -15.19
CA ASN A 187 1.00 -29.26 -14.15
C ASN A 187 -0.05 -29.17 -13.02
N GLY A 188 -1.09 -28.35 -13.16
CA GLY A 188 -2.15 -28.18 -12.17
C GLY A 188 -1.68 -27.52 -10.86
N SER A 189 -0.48 -26.94 -10.82
CA SER A 189 0.07 -26.31 -9.61
C SER A 189 -0.39 -24.87 -9.42
N VAL A 190 -0.91 -24.23 -10.48
CA VAL A 190 -1.44 -22.87 -10.46
C VAL A 190 -2.70 -22.86 -11.31
N ASP A 191 -3.75 -22.21 -10.80
CA ASP A 191 -4.99 -22.03 -11.52
C ASP A 191 -4.76 -21.30 -12.87
N PRO A 192 -5.32 -21.78 -13.99
CA PRO A 192 -5.16 -21.16 -15.31
C PRO A 192 -5.60 -19.69 -15.38
N ALA A 193 -6.68 -19.31 -14.70
CA ALA A 193 -7.19 -17.94 -14.68
C ALA A 193 -6.27 -17.03 -13.84
N PHE A 194 -5.79 -17.53 -12.70
CA PHE A 194 -4.77 -16.84 -11.91
C PHE A 194 -3.48 -16.63 -12.73
N ALA A 195 -3.00 -17.66 -13.42
CA ALA A 195 -1.83 -17.59 -14.28
C ALA A 195 -2.02 -16.60 -15.45
N PHE A 196 -3.22 -16.53 -16.02
CA PHE A 196 -3.57 -15.52 -17.03
C PHE A 196 -3.48 -14.11 -16.45
N ALA A 197 -4.19 -13.83 -15.36
CA ALA A 197 -4.20 -12.51 -14.72
C ALA A 197 -2.80 -12.06 -14.29
N MET A 198 -1.98 -12.97 -13.74
CA MET A 198 -0.58 -12.73 -13.38
C MET A 198 0.31 -12.31 -14.55
N LYS A 199 0.04 -12.78 -15.78
CA LYS A 199 0.77 -12.33 -16.98
C LYS A 199 0.40 -10.91 -17.41
N MET A 200 -0.83 -10.50 -17.09
CA MET A 200 -1.37 -9.20 -17.49
C MET A 200 -0.98 -8.10 -16.50
N VAL A 201 -0.88 -8.42 -15.21
CA VAL A 201 -0.45 -7.45 -14.20
C VAL A 201 1.07 -7.28 -14.18
N ARG A 202 1.54 -6.03 -13.99
CA ARG A 202 2.98 -5.70 -13.84
C ARG A 202 3.48 -5.83 -12.40
N TRP A 203 2.82 -6.64 -11.59
CA TRP A 203 3.14 -6.84 -10.17
C TRP A 203 2.80 -8.27 -9.76
N HIS A 204 3.37 -8.74 -8.65
CA HIS A 204 3.22 -10.12 -8.21
C HIS A 204 2.08 -10.27 -7.18
N ALA A 205 1.01 -10.95 -7.56
CA ALA A 205 -0.09 -11.26 -6.65
C ALA A 205 0.38 -12.17 -5.52
N ARG A 206 0.22 -11.68 -4.29
CA ARG A 206 0.42 -12.44 -3.06
C ARG A 206 -0.34 -11.80 -1.91
N PRO A 207 -0.65 -12.56 -0.85
CA PRO A 207 -1.23 -11.98 0.36
C PRO A 207 -0.32 -10.89 0.93
N LEU A 208 -0.76 -9.64 0.85
CA LEU A 208 -0.04 -8.49 1.43
C LEU A 208 -0.45 -8.23 2.88
N GLY A 209 -1.57 -8.82 3.30
CA GLY A 209 -2.12 -8.64 4.64
C GLY A 209 -2.28 -7.16 4.97
N ARG A 210 -1.81 -6.74 6.15
CA ARG A 210 -1.84 -5.33 6.58
C ARG A 210 -0.55 -4.56 6.29
N LYS A 211 0.35 -5.10 5.46
CA LYS A 211 1.66 -4.48 5.16
C LYS A 211 1.54 -3.27 4.24
N VAL A 212 0.48 -3.21 3.45
CA VAL A 212 0.18 -2.09 2.56
C VAL A 212 -1.09 -1.35 3.02
N PRO A 213 -1.27 -0.09 2.62
CA PRO A 213 -2.54 0.62 2.81
C PRO A 213 -3.70 -0.14 2.17
N LYS A 214 -4.88 -0.12 2.82
CA LYS A 214 -6.06 -0.88 2.39
C LYS A 214 -6.55 -0.43 1.01
N ASN A 215 -6.63 0.87 0.77
CA ASN A 215 -7.00 1.44 -0.53
C ASN A 215 -6.07 0.96 -1.65
N TYR A 216 -4.77 0.92 -1.40
CA TYR A 216 -3.78 0.44 -2.36
C TYR A 216 -3.95 -1.06 -2.67
N ALA A 217 -4.12 -1.91 -1.65
CA ALA A 217 -4.39 -3.33 -1.87
C ALA A 217 -5.73 -3.59 -2.58
N THR A 218 -6.77 -2.82 -2.26
CA THR A 218 -8.06 -2.88 -2.98
C THR A 218 -7.87 -2.55 -4.45
N GLU A 219 -7.08 -1.53 -4.77
CA GLU A 219 -6.81 -1.15 -6.15
C GLU A 219 -6.07 -2.25 -6.93
N LEU A 220 -5.01 -2.81 -6.33
CA LEU A 220 -4.29 -3.94 -6.90
C LEU A 220 -5.21 -5.14 -7.15
N ALA A 221 -6.01 -5.51 -6.16
CA ALA A 221 -6.97 -6.61 -6.28
C ALA A 221 -8.02 -6.34 -7.38
N ARG A 222 -8.51 -5.09 -7.49
CA ARG A 222 -9.46 -4.68 -8.53
C ARG A 222 -8.87 -4.83 -9.93
N THR A 223 -7.66 -4.32 -10.16
CA THR A 223 -6.96 -4.47 -11.45
C THR A 223 -6.72 -5.94 -11.79
N PHE A 224 -6.28 -6.75 -10.81
CA PHE A 224 -6.07 -8.18 -11.02
C PHE A 224 -7.36 -8.91 -11.36
N ASN A 225 -8.42 -8.69 -10.58
CA ASN A 225 -9.70 -9.36 -10.77
C ASN A 225 -10.36 -9.00 -12.10
N LYS A 226 -10.12 -7.80 -12.62
CA LYS A 226 -10.54 -7.43 -13.99
C LYS A 226 -9.98 -8.41 -15.04
N TYR A 227 -8.72 -8.81 -14.93
CA TYR A 227 -8.13 -9.78 -15.86
C TYR A 227 -8.64 -11.20 -15.63
N VAL A 228 -9.01 -11.56 -14.40
CA VAL A 228 -9.72 -12.81 -14.13
C VAL A 228 -11.11 -12.79 -14.79
N ASP A 229 -11.82 -11.67 -14.73
CA ASP A 229 -13.12 -11.50 -15.40
C ASP A 229 -12.98 -11.59 -16.93
N GLU A 230 -11.93 -11.00 -17.51
CA GLU A 230 -11.60 -11.15 -18.94
C GLU A 230 -11.31 -12.61 -19.32
N TYR A 231 -10.61 -13.36 -18.47
CA TYR A 231 -10.38 -14.79 -18.66
C TYR A 231 -11.69 -15.58 -18.67
N ILE A 232 -12.56 -15.36 -17.69
CA ILE A 232 -13.88 -16.00 -17.60
C ILE A 232 -14.72 -15.68 -18.85
N ALA A 233 -14.74 -14.42 -19.28
CA ALA A 233 -15.49 -13.98 -20.46
C ALA A 233 -15.00 -14.62 -21.76
N SER A 234 -13.73 -15.06 -21.81
CA SER A 234 -13.17 -15.73 -23.00
C SER A 234 -13.66 -17.16 -23.22
N ALA A 235 -14.39 -17.75 -22.25
CA ALA A 235 -14.93 -19.11 -22.30
C ALA A 235 -13.92 -20.21 -22.64
N ARG A 236 -12.63 -19.99 -22.32
CA ARG A 236 -11.54 -20.97 -22.53
C ARG A 236 -11.51 -22.08 -21.48
N ASP A 237 -12.20 -21.86 -20.37
CA ASP A 237 -12.28 -22.76 -19.23
C ASP A 237 -13.70 -23.29 -19.14
N SER A 238 -13.84 -24.61 -18.98
CA SER A 238 -15.13 -25.29 -18.91
C SER A 238 -15.74 -25.24 -17.50
N ARG A 239 -14.95 -24.88 -16.49
CA ARG A 239 -15.44 -24.73 -15.11
C ARG A 239 -16.48 -23.63 -15.02
N ASN A 240 -17.34 -23.75 -14.02
CA ASN A 240 -18.33 -22.73 -13.77
C ASN A 240 -17.65 -21.42 -13.32
N LYS A 241 -18.29 -20.28 -13.63
CA LYS A 241 -17.75 -18.95 -13.29
C LYS A 241 -17.37 -18.84 -11.80
N LEU A 242 -18.22 -19.34 -10.91
CA LEU A 242 -18.01 -19.19 -9.47
C LEU A 242 -16.76 -19.94 -8.98
N GLU A 243 -16.51 -21.14 -9.50
CA GLU A 243 -15.32 -21.93 -9.20
C GLU A 243 -14.04 -21.22 -9.64
N ILE A 244 -14.03 -20.61 -10.82
CA ILE A 244 -12.89 -19.81 -11.29
C ILE A 244 -12.69 -18.58 -10.38
N GLU A 245 -13.78 -17.92 -9.98
CA GLU A 245 -13.71 -16.78 -9.05
C GLU A 245 -13.14 -17.17 -7.68
N ILE A 246 -13.50 -18.35 -7.18
CA ILE A 246 -13.02 -18.90 -5.91
C ILE A 246 -11.52 -19.10 -5.94
N GLU A 247 -11.01 -19.75 -6.99
CA GLU A 247 -9.60 -20.12 -7.10
C GLU A 247 -8.69 -18.94 -7.47
N ALA A 248 -9.18 -17.99 -8.28
CA ALA A 248 -8.31 -16.98 -8.89
C ALA A 248 -8.45 -15.56 -8.33
N LYS A 249 -9.61 -15.15 -7.80
CA LYS A 249 -9.81 -13.74 -7.43
C LYS A 249 -9.12 -13.38 -6.12
N LEU A 250 -8.73 -12.11 -6.02
CA LEU A 250 -8.10 -11.52 -4.86
C LEU A 250 -9.06 -10.62 -4.07
N GLY A 251 -8.98 -10.67 -2.75
CA GLY A 251 -9.65 -9.74 -1.85
C GLY A 251 -8.86 -8.46 -1.60
N SER A 252 -9.42 -7.54 -0.80
CA SER A 252 -8.83 -6.23 -0.44
C SER A 252 -7.48 -6.27 0.31
N SER A 253 -6.92 -7.45 0.56
CA SER A 253 -5.59 -7.67 1.15
C SER A 253 -4.62 -8.36 0.18
N CYS A 254 -5.01 -8.49 -1.09
CA CYS A 254 -4.34 -9.25 -2.14
C CYS A 254 -4.13 -10.75 -1.82
N GLY A 255 -4.80 -11.27 -0.78
CA GLY A 255 -4.99 -12.72 -0.61
C GLY A 255 -6.24 -13.20 -1.35
N ALA A 256 -6.55 -14.49 -1.25
CA ALA A 256 -7.75 -15.07 -1.88
C ALA A 256 -9.02 -14.29 -1.50
N LEU A 257 -9.88 -14.04 -2.49
CA LEU A 257 -11.17 -13.37 -2.29
C LEU A 257 -12.10 -14.25 -1.46
N TYR A 258 -12.16 -15.53 -1.81
CA TYR A 258 -12.86 -16.57 -1.08
C TYR A 258 -11.82 -17.39 -0.33
N ARG A 259 -11.91 -17.40 1.00
CA ARG A 259 -10.86 -18.01 1.83
C ARG A 259 -11.26 -19.41 2.27
N VAL A 260 -10.27 -20.28 2.37
CA VAL A 260 -10.42 -21.62 2.94
C VAL A 260 -9.80 -21.62 4.34
N CYS A 261 -10.35 -22.44 5.23
CA CYS A 261 -9.79 -22.62 6.55
C CYS A 261 -8.39 -23.24 6.46
N GLU A 262 -7.41 -22.64 7.12
CA GLU A 262 -6.00 -23.08 7.09
C GLU A 262 -5.75 -24.34 7.95
N ALA A 263 -6.77 -24.86 8.63
CA ALA A 263 -6.60 -26.04 9.46
C ALA A 263 -6.58 -27.32 8.65
N ASP A 264 -5.66 -28.22 8.99
CA ASP A 264 -5.52 -29.51 8.34
C ASP A 264 -6.87 -30.25 8.24
N ARG A 265 -7.19 -30.71 7.04
CA ARG A 265 -8.43 -31.44 6.69
C ARG A 265 -9.73 -30.64 6.83
N CYS A 266 -9.67 -29.33 7.06
CA CYS A 266 -10.84 -28.47 7.04
C CYS A 266 -11.05 -27.91 5.63
N THR A 267 -12.14 -28.31 4.97
CA THR A 267 -12.51 -27.82 3.64
C THR A 267 -13.54 -26.69 3.70
N GLU A 268 -13.80 -26.14 4.89
CA GLU A 268 -14.72 -25.03 5.07
C GLU A 268 -14.22 -23.80 4.30
N GLN A 269 -15.14 -23.20 3.55
CA GLN A 269 -14.88 -22.04 2.74
C GLN A 269 -15.77 -20.86 3.14
N GLU A 270 -15.16 -19.68 3.21
CA GLU A 270 -15.85 -18.42 3.45
C GLU A 270 -16.70 -18.08 2.22
N GLY A 271 -17.99 -18.38 2.29
CA GLY A 271 -18.98 -18.15 1.24
C GLY A 271 -19.87 -16.92 1.50
N ARG A 272 -20.85 -16.70 0.62
CA ARG A 272 -21.87 -15.64 0.81
C ARG A 272 -22.79 -15.92 2.00
N THR A 273 -22.99 -17.20 2.32
CA THR A 273 -23.89 -17.67 3.38
C THR A 273 -23.15 -18.18 4.62
N SER A 274 -21.86 -18.47 4.51
CA SER A 274 -21.04 -18.94 5.64
C SER A 274 -20.72 -17.80 6.60
N ALA A 275 -20.58 -18.11 7.89
CA ALA A 275 -20.06 -17.17 8.86
C ALA A 275 -18.66 -16.69 8.45
N LYS A 276 -18.37 -15.40 8.69
CA LYS A 276 -17.05 -14.82 8.43
C LYS A 276 -15.98 -15.56 9.22
N PHE A 277 -14.89 -15.90 8.55
CA PHE A 277 -13.78 -16.61 9.20
C PHE A 277 -13.02 -15.68 10.15
N LYS A 278 -12.50 -16.26 11.23
CA LYS A 278 -11.68 -15.55 12.21
C LYS A 278 -10.21 -15.57 11.77
N TYR A 279 -9.52 -14.47 12.01
CA TYR A 279 -8.09 -14.35 11.73
C TYR A 279 -7.27 -14.70 12.97
N CYS A 280 -6.08 -15.24 12.76
CA CYS A 280 -5.07 -15.26 13.81
C CYS A 280 -4.79 -13.82 14.29
N GLN A 281 -4.95 -13.55 15.58
CA GLN A 281 -4.84 -12.19 16.14
C GLN A 281 -3.44 -11.58 15.99
N GLU A 282 -2.43 -12.46 16.01
CA GLU A 282 -1.01 -12.13 15.96
C GLU A 282 -0.59 -11.82 14.51
N CYS A 283 -0.64 -12.80 13.61
CA CYS A 283 -0.17 -12.62 12.23
C CYS A 283 -1.20 -11.94 11.31
N ARG A 284 -2.51 -12.11 11.61
CA ARG A 284 -3.65 -11.61 10.81
C ARG A 284 -3.61 -12.03 9.34
N MET A 285 -2.98 -13.16 9.05
CA MET A 285 -2.85 -13.75 7.71
C MET A 285 -3.62 -15.07 7.63
N ALA A 286 -3.34 -16.00 8.54
CA ALA A 286 -4.07 -17.26 8.61
C ALA A 286 -5.51 -17.04 9.07
N VAL A 287 -6.44 -17.79 8.46
CA VAL A 287 -7.88 -17.71 8.67
C VAL A 287 -8.46 -19.07 9.04
N TYR A 288 -9.45 -19.05 9.91
CA TYR A 288 -10.05 -20.25 10.49
C TYR A 288 -11.55 -20.08 10.61
N CYS A 289 -12.31 -21.12 10.26
CA CYS A 289 -13.76 -21.14 10.46
C CYS A 289 -14.13 -21.18 11.96
N SER A 290 -13.24 -21.69 12.81
CA SER A 290 -13.47 -21.82 14.25
C SER A 290 -12.18 -21.75 15.08
N VAL A 291 -12.34 -21.50 16.39
CA VAL A 291 -11.23 -21.54 17.36
C VAL A 291 -10.64 -22.95 17.47
N LYS A 292 -11.47 -24.00 17.30
CA LYS A 292 -11.02 -25.40 17.28
C LYS A 292 -10.03 -25.64 16.14
N CYS A 293 -10.35 -25.17 14.93
CA CYS A 293 -9.47 -25.24 13.76
C CYS A 293 -8.17 -24.47 13.98
N GLN A 294 -8.23 -23.27 14.55
CA GLN A 294 -7.03 -22.51 14.89
C GLN A 294 -6.11 -23.25 15.87
N ARG A 295 -6.67 -23.86 16.92
CA ARG A 295 -5.90 -24.62 17.92
C ARG A 295 -5.30 -25.89 17.32
N ALA A 296 -6.06 -26.61 16.49
CA ALA A 296 -5.58 -27.81 15.81
C ALA A 296 -4.39 -27.50 14.88
N HIS A 297 -4.47 -26.40 14.14
CA HIS A 297 -3.40 -25.96 13.23
C HIS A 297 -2.21 -25.29 13.96
N TRP A 298 -2.33 -25.02 15.26
CA TRP A 298 -1.33 -24.20 15.97
C TRP A 298 0.08 -24.78 15.90
N ASN A 299 0.22 -26.10 16.00
CA ASN A 299 1.52 -26.79 15.98
C ASN A 299 2.32 -26.56 14.68
N VAL A 300 1.63 -26.38 13.55
CA VAL A 300 2.25 -26.06 12.26
C VAL A 300 2.35 -24.55 12.07
N HIS A 301 1.31 -23.83 12.48
CA HIS A 301 1.24 -22.39 12.30
C HIS A 301 2.26 -21.63 13.16
N GLU A 302 2.61 -22.11 14.36
CA GLU A 302 3.40 -21.33 15.31
C GLU A 302 4.81 -20.97 14.82
N ASP A 303 5.40 -21.83 13.98
CA ASP A 303 6.72 -21.61 13.38
C ASP A 303 6.70 -20.46 12.37
N VAL A 304 5.59 -20.30 11.66
CA VAL A 304 5.39 -19.21 10.69
C VAL A 304 4.68 -17.99 11.31
N CYS A 305 4.00 -18.19 12.44
CA CYS A 305 3.27 -17.16 13.15
C CYS A 305 4.26 -16.18 13.80
N CYS A 306 4.33 -14.97 13.25
CA CYS A 306 5.14 -13.89 13.82
C CYS A 306 6.65 -14.17 13.86
N ALA A 307 7.19 -15.06 13.02
CA ALA A 307 8.65 -15.21 12.82
C ALA A 307 9.34 -13.85 12.53
N SER A 308 8.65 -12.95 11.83
CA SER A 308 9.14 -11.58 11.56
C SER A 308 9.00 -10.59 12.74
N MET A 309 8.24 -10.91 13.80
CA MET A 309 8.02 -10.05 14.97
C MET A 309 8.78 -10.48 16.23
N ARG A 310 9.20 -11.76 16.34
CA ARG A 310 9.92 -12.27 17.52
C ARG A 310 11.34 -11.72 17.67
N SER A 311 11.98 -11.21 16.60
CA SER A 311 13.36 -10.70 16.62
C SER A 311 13.57 -9.44 17.46
N SER A 312 12.51 -8.75 17.91
CA SER A 312 12.64 -7.51 18.68
C SER A 312 12.10 -7.60 20.12
N ARG A 313 11.80 -8.79 20.64
CA ARG A 313 11.23 -8.99 21.99
C ARG A 313 12.03 -9.89 22.93
N LYS A 314 13.27 -10.27 22.58
CA LYS A 314 14.17 -10.99 23.49
C LYS A 314 14.76 -10.05 24.55
N SER A 315 13.91 -9.57 25.46
CA SER A 315 14.26 -9.05 26.79
C SER A 315 12.97 -8.50 27.41
N PHE A 316 12.14 -9.37 27.96
CA PHE A 316 11.40 -9.15 29.22
C PHE A 316 10.28 -10.20 29.36
N THR A 317 10.34 -10.91 30.48
CA THR A 317 9.31 -11.79 31.08
C THR A 317 9.08 -13.17 30.46
N ASN A 318 9.70 -14.15 31.12
CA ASN A 318 9.23 -15.54 31.21
C ASN A 318 7.93 -15.52 32.03
N GLY A 319 6.78 -15.61 31.37
CA GLY A 319 5.48 -15.72 32.04
C GLY A 319 4.51 -16.40 31.08
N ARG A 320 4.00 -17.57 31.48
CA ARG A 320 2.99 -18.35 30.74
C ARG A 320 1.88 -17.41 30.26
N ARG A 321 1.84 -17.14 28.96
CA ARG A 321 0.82 -16.28 28.36
C ARG A 321 -0.45 -17.11 28.25
N ASN A 322 -1.32 -17.01 29.24
CA ASN A 322 -2.69 -17.51 29.16
C ASN A 322 -3.36 -16.79 27.99
N MET A 323 -3.83 -17.57 27.02
CA MET A 323 -4.48 -17.10 25.79
C MET A 323 -5.91 -16.65 26.13
N LEU A 324 -6.02 -15.54 26.88
CA LEU A 324 -7.29 -14.92 27.25
C LEU A 324 -7.87 -14.19 26.03
N TRP A 325 -9.03 -14.67 25.60
CA TRP A 325 -9.86 -14.02 24.59
C TRP A 325 -10.53 -12.79 25.22
N LEU A 326 -10.50 -11.67 24.51
CA LEU A 326 -11.49 -10.62 24.63
C LEU A 326 -12.34 -10.70 23.38
N ASP A 327 -13.59 -11.11 23.54
CA ASP A 327 -14.61 -10.90 22.51
C ASP A 327 -14.66 -9.39 22.24
N SER A 328 -14.26 -8.97 21.04
CA SER A 328 -14.54 -7.60 20.62
C SER A 328 -16.04 -7.51 20.34
N PRO A 329 -16.77 -6.59 20.98
CA PRO A 329 -18.18 -6.43 20.71
C PRO A 329 -18.36 -5.96 19.26
N ASP A 330 -19.09 -6.75 18.48
CA ASP A 330 -19.53 -6.37 17.15
C ASP A 330 -20.44 -5.14 17.27
N GLN A 331 -19.98 -4.00 16.72
CA GLN A 331 -20.89 -2.93 16.33
C GLN A 331 -21.58 -3.35 15.03
N GLU A 332 -22.75 -3.98 15.17
CA GLU A 332 -23.74 -4.11 14.12
C GLU A 332 -24.26 -2.71 13.71
N PRO A 333 -24.23 -2.31 12.44
CA PRO A 333 -25.03 -1.19 11.98
C PRO A 333 -26.50 -1.66 11.90
N GLY A 334 -27.33 -1.13 12.80
CA GLY A 334 -28.74 -1.47 12.92
C GLY A 334 -29.51 -1.41 11.60
N SER A 335 -29.91 -2.58 11.11
CA SER A 335 -30.90 -2.78 10.07
C SER A 335 -32.28 -2.48 10.66
N ARG A 336 -32.86 -1.33 10.29
CA ARG A 336 -34.29 -1.06 10.51
C ARG A 336 -35.12 -2.04 9.68
N ALA A 337 -35.88 -2.89 10.37
CA ALA A 337 -36.96 -3.67 9.78
C ALA A 337 -38.06 -2.70 9.28
N ILE A 338 -38.46 -2.85 8.03
CA ILE A 338 -39.70 -2.28 7.49
C ILE A 338 -40.69 -3.43 7.39
N SER A 339 -41.75 -3.36 8.20
CA SER A 339 -42.90 -4.28 8.13
C SER A 339 -43.73 -4.03 6.86
N PRO A 340 -44.45 -5.04 6.34
CA PRO A 340 -45.24 -4.90 5.12
C PRO A 340 -46.63 -4.34 5.43
N THR A 341 -47.00 -3.25 4.77
CA THR A 341 -48.39 -2.78 4.70
C THR A 341 -49.05 -3.29 3.42
N VAL A 342 -50.15 -4.01 3.63
CA VAL A 342 -51.12 -4.45 2.63
C VAL A 342 -51.80 -3.24 2.00
N SER A 343 -51.90 -3.20 0.66
CA SER A 343 -52.96 -2.45 -0.01
C SER A 343 -53.36 -3.11 -1.34
N ARG A 344 -54.65 -3.43 -1.40
CA ARG A 344 -55.42 -3.88 -2.58
C ARG A 344 -55.39 -2.84 -3.70
N GLY A 345 -55.52 -3.29 -4.94
CA GLY A 345 -56.26 -2.56 -5.98
C GLY A 345 -55.66 -2.62 -7.38
N GLY A 346 -56.48 -3.05 -8.35
CA GLY A 346 -56.41 -2.52 -9.72
C GLY A 346 -56.03 -3.51 -10.81
N ALA A 347 -57.04 -4.15 -11.40
CA ALA A 347 -56.95 -4.82 -12.68
C ALA A 347 -56.59 -3.85 -13.83
N ARG A 348 -55.82 -4.33 -14.81
CA ARG A 348 -56.01 -4.02 -16.26
C ARG A 348 -55.22 -5.00 -17.14
N LYS A 349 -55.98 -5.67 -18.03
CA LYS A 349 -55.52 -6.37 -19.24
C LYS A 349 -54.82 -5.38 -20.18
N VAL A 350 -53.71 -5.77 -20.82
CA VAL A 350 -53.41 -5.47 -22.23
C VAL A 350 -52.51 -6.58 -22.81
N CYS A 351 -52.80 -6.91 -24.07
CA CYS A 351 -52.40 -8.07 -24.87
C CYS A 351 -50.94 -8.10 -25.36
N CYS A 352 -50.43 -9.30 -25.62
CA CYS A 352 -49.40 -9.55 -26.64
C CYS A 352 -50.07 -9.89 -27.98
N PRO A 353 -49.50 -9.49 -29.12
CA PRO A 353 -49.65 -10.23 -30.35
C PRO A 353 -48.38 -11.05 -30.64
N ALA A 354 -48.61 -12.32 -30.96
CA ALA A 354 -47.69 -13.16 -31.71
C ALA A 354 -47.69 -12.72 -33.18
N GLY A 355 -46.57 -12.86 -33.86
CA GLY A 355 -46.44 -12.65 -35.30
C GLY A 355 -45.35 -13.53 -35.89
N HIS A 356 -45.83 -14.59 -36.55
CA HIS A 356 -45.29 -15.39 -37.67
C HIS A 356 -43.82 -15.81 -37.73
#